data_AF-A0AAW1ME99-F1
#
_entry.id   AF-A0AAW1ME99-F1
#
_cell.length_a   1.000
_cell.length_b   1.000
_cell.length_c   1.000
_cell.angle_alpha   90.00
_cell.angle_beta   90.00
_cell.angle_gamma   90.00
#
_symmetry.space_group_name_H-M   'P 1'
#
loop_
_entity.id
_entity.type
_entity.pdbx_description
1 polymer ?
#
loop_
_entity_poly.entity_id
_entity_poly.type
_entity_poly.pdbx_seq_one_letter_code
_entity_poly.pdbx_strand_id
1 'polypeptide(L)'
;MDLNSSDIWYWSDSTIVISWLQMSPNNLKTFVANRVSNIQNITDVQRWRHVLSKDNPADIISRGLSVNELKNSRLWWSGPTWLSLSTEQWPVSNCEHELPVPEAKSVNFLSTKADYTIFERYSNLRRLQRIVAYSLRFIDNCRTKNNRHGDLTLEELKSSLVCLIKLAQRQIFGKEINSLKNKQDVRNSKLKSLDPFLDENGILRVGGRLKNANIDFSQKHPIILPQHQLTNLIIKQKHLECLPAGVQTLLGIIRQEFWPINAKNTIKKMFVIHSD
;
A
#
# COMPACT_ATOMS: atom_id res chain seq x y z
N MET A 1 22.31 -8.55 53.34
CA MET A 1 21.15 -9.45 53.28
C MET A 1 21.11 -9.92 51.85
N ASP A 2 21.80 -11.02 51.55
CA ASP A 2 21.91 -11.55 50.18
C ASP A 2 20.60 -12.26 49.86
N LEU A 3 19.71 -11.54 49.20
CA LEU A 3 18.49 -12.12 48.64
C LEU A 3 18.92 -12.98 47.45
N ASN A 4 19.14 -14.26 47.69
CA ASN A 4 19.26 -15.28 46.65
C ASN A 4 17.88 -15.42 45.97
N SER A 5 17.58 -14.53 45.03
CA SER A 5 16.28 -14.44 44.37
C SER A 5 16.24 -15.41 43.19
N SER A 6 15.71 -16.61 43.42
CA SER A 6 15.47 -17.54 42.31
C SER A 6 14.31 -17.08 41.40
N ASP A 7 13.47 -16.14 41.86
CA ASP A 7 12.32 -15.67 41.08
C ASP A 7 11.90 -14.22 41.45
N ILE A 8 12.13 -13.27 40.53
CA ILE A 8 11.75 -11.85 40.70
C ILE A 8 10.52 -11.55 39.84
N TRP A 9 9.52 -10.89 40.43
CA TRP A 9 8.29 -10.44 39.76
C TRP A 9 8.12 -8.92 39.91
N TYR A 10 7.55 -8.26 38.89
CA TYR A 10 7.40 -6.81 38.85
C TYR A 10 5.93 -6.42 38.75
N TRP A 11 5.51 -5.41 39.52
CA TRP A 11 4.13 -4.97 39.59
C TRP A 11 4.02 -3.47 39.34
N SER A 12 3.05 -3.09 38.50
CA SER A 12 2.68 -1.68 38.28
C SER A 12 1.16 -1.54 38.26
N ASP A 13 0.65 -0.44 38.76
CA ASP A 13 -0.76 -0.10 38.70
C ASP A 13 -1.14 0.70 37.44
N SER A 14 -0.17 1.01 36.59
CA SER A 14 -0.42 1.67 35.31
C SER A 14 -0.59 0.64 34.19
N THR A 15 -1.83 0.39 33.79
CA THR A 15 -2.15 -0.44 32.62
C THR A 15 -1.53 0.08 31.32
N ILE A 16 -1.33 1.40 31.21
CA ILE A 16 -0.63 2.05 30.10
C ILE A 16 0.85 1.63 30.07
N VAL A 17 1.54 1.68 31.22
CA VAL A 17 2.94 1.24 31.32
C VAL A 17 3.09 -0.24 31.02
N ILE A 18 2.21 -1.08 31.59
CA ILE A 18 2.18 -2.52 31.27
C ILE A 18 2.00 -2.74 29.76
N SER A 19 1.13 -1.97 29.11
CA SER A 19 0.94 -2.03 27.66
C SER A 19 2.19 -1.60 26.90
N TRP A 20 2.85 -0.51 27.30
CA TRP A 20 4.10 -0.08 26.68
C TRP A 20 5.22 -1.12 26.79
N LEU A 21 5.32 -1.81 27.92
CA LEU A 21 6.33 -2.84 28.13
C LEU A 21 6.13 -4.07 27.24
N GLN A 22 4.91 -4.35 26.82
CA GLN A 22 4.60 -5.42 25.85
C GLN A 22 4.78 -4.98 24.39
N MET A 23 4.95 -3.68 24.11
CA MET A 23 5.17 -3.14 22.77
C MET A 23 6.66 -3.08 22.40
N SER A 24 6.93 -3.03 21.09
CA SER A 24 8.27 -2.66 20.61
C SER A 24 8.54 -1.18 20.90
N PRO A 25 9.69 -0.80 21.49
CA PRO A 25 10.07 0.60 21.72
C PRO A 25 10.00 1.46 20.46
N ASN A 26 10.23 0.86 19.29
CA ASN A 26 10.16 1.55 18.01
C ASN A 26 8.79 2.13 17.69
N ASN A 27 7.73 1.57 18.28
CA ASN A 27 6.35 2.02 18.10
C ASN A 27 5.96 3.16 19.06
N LEU A 28 6.83 3.57 19.98
CA LEU A 28 6.58 4.60 20.99
C LEU A 28 7.36 5.88 20.68
N LYS A 29 6.85 7.04 21.12
CA LYS A 29 7.58 8.32 21.07
C LYS A 29 8.90 8.21 21.85
N THR A 30 9.93 8.94 21.40
CA THR A 30 11.32 8.81 21.86
C THR A 30 11.50 8.78 23.38
N PHE A 31 10.79 9.64 24.11
CA PHE A 31 10.88 9.71 25.57
C PHE A 31 10.44 8.42 26.27
N VAL A 32 9.33 7.83 25.81
CA VAL A 32 8.78 6.58 26.36
C VAL A 32 9.59 5.39 25.84
N ALA A 33 9.92 5.39 24.54
CA ALA A 33 10.73 4.35 23.89
C ALA A 33 12.05 4.08 24.61
N ASN A 34 12.78 5.14 24.99
CA ASN A 34 14.06 5.00 25.68
C ASN A 34 13.92 4.33 27.05
N ARG A 35 12.86 4.67 27.81
CA ARG A 35 12.60 4.08 29.13
C ARG A 35 12.15 2.63 29.03
N VAL A 36 11.24 2.36 28.11
CA VAL A 36 10.77 1.00 27.83
C VAL A 36 11.93 0.11 27.40
N SER A 37 12.79 0.59 26.50
CA SER A 37 14.01 -0.12 26.09
C SER A 37 14.92 -0.45 27.28
N ASN A 38 15.17 0.52 28.16
CA ASN A 38 15.98 0.29 29.35
C ASN A 38 15.38 -0.77 30.28
N ILE A 39 14.06 -0.72 30.51
CA ILE A 39 13.35 -1.71 31.35
C ILE A 39 13.39 -3.10 30.71
N GLN A 40 13.12 -3.19 29.40
CA GLN A 40 13.16 -4.45 28.64
C GLN A 40 14.57 -5.08 28.62
N ASN A 41 15.63 -4.28 28.72
CA ASN A 41 17.01 -4.79 28.75
C ASN A 41 17.43 -5.36 30.11
N ILE A 42 16.81 -4.92 31.20
CA ILE A 42 17.21 -5.30 32.58
C ILE A 42 16.17 -6.18 33.29
N THR A 43 14.98 -6.35 32.71
CA THR A 43 13.89 -7.15 33.27
C THR A 43 13.30 -8.09 32.23
N ASP A 44 12.73 -9.21 32.69
CA ASP A 44 11.90 -10.06 31.86
C ASP A 44 10.49 -9.46 31.75
N VAL A 45 10.12 -9.03 30.54
CA VAL A 45 8.81 -8.43 30.21
C VAL A 45 7.65 -9.36 30.60
N GLN A 46 7.85 -10.69 30.52
CA GLN A 46 6.82 -11.67 30.85
C GLN A 46 6.52 -11.75 32.35
N ARG A 47 7.35 -11.12 33.19
CA ARG A 47 7.20 -11.08 34.65
C ARG A 47 6.59 -9.79 35.18
N TRP A 48 6.27 -8.85 34.30
CA TRP A 48 5.48 -7.68 34.65
C TRP A 48 4.01 -8.04 34.77
N ARG A 49 3.37 -7.57 35.84
CA ARG A 49 1.95 -7.78 36.14
C ARG A 49 1.30 -6.49 36.57
N HIS A 50 -0.01 -6.40 36.35
CA HIS A 50 -0.81 -5.29 36.84
C HIS A 50 -1.27 -5.53 38.28
N VAL A 51 -1.14 -4.52 39.15
CA VAL A 51 -1.73 -4.49 40.50
C VAL A 51 -2.74 -3.37 40.58
N LEU A 52 -3.87 -3.55 41.26
CA LEU A 52 -4.81 -2.44 41.47
C LEU A 52 -4.14 -1.38 42.36
N SER A 53 -4.37 -0.08 42.10
CA SER A 53 -3.76 1.00 42.89
C SER A 53 -4.03 0.89 44.40
N LYS A 54 -5.18 0.33 44.80
CA LYS A 54 -5.53 0.05 46.21
C LYS A 54 -4.63 -0.99 46.89
N ASP A 55 -3.99 -1.86 46.10
CA ASP A 55 -3.15 -2.96 46.52
C ASP A 55 -1.66 -2.67 46.23
N ASN A 56 -1.34 -1.48 45.70
CA ASN A 56 0.02 -1.06 45.38
C ASN A 56 0.68 -0.33 46.57
N PRO A 57 1.63 -0.94 47.30
CA PRO A 57 2.30 -0.26 48.41
C PRO A 57 3.14 0.94 47.96
N ALA A 58 3.56 1.01 46.68
CA ALA A 58 4.32 2.14 46.15
C ALA A 58 3.49 3.44 46.07
N ASP A 59 2.16 3.35 46.08
CA ASP A 59 1.28 4.54 46.13
C ASP A 59 1.35 5.24 47.48
N ILE A 60 1.61 4.50 48.57
CA ILE A 60 1.70 5.05 49.92
C ILE A 60 2.88 6.02 50.03
N ILE A 61 4.04 5.66 49.45
CA ILE A 61 5.22 6.52 49.50
C ILE A 61 5.13 7.70 48.53
N SER A 62 4.44 7.54 47.39
CA SER A 62 4.33 8.61 46.38
C SER A 62 3.31 9.69 46.76
N ARG A 63 2.19 9.31 47.41
CA ARG A 63 1.14 10.24 47.86
C ARG A 63 1.39 10.79 49.27
N GLY A 64 2.18 10.08 50.07
CA GLY A 64 2.42 10.38 51.47
C GLY A 64 1.32 9.82 52.38
N LEU A 65 1.72 9.45 53.60
CA LEU A 65 0.84 8.91 54.63
C LEU A 65 1.29 9.46 56.00
N SER A 66 0.36 9.75 56.91
CA SER A 66 0.75 10.21 58.24
C SER A 66 1.47 9.10 59.02
N VAL A 67 2.33 9.48 59.98
CA VAL A 67 3.10 8.52 60.79
C VAL A 67 2.18 7.55 61.54
N ASN A 68 1.03 8.04 62.03
CA ASN A 68 0.07 7.22 62.76
C ASN A 68 -0.63 6.20 61.84
N GLU A 69 -0.98 6.59 60.62
CA GLU A 69 -1.56 5.69 59.63
C GLU A 69 -0.53 4.68 59.12
N LEU A 70 0.72 5.11 58.91
CA LEU A 70 1.82 4.26 58.47
C LEU A 70 2.12 3.15 59.48
N LYS A 71 2.12 3.49 60.78
CA LYS A 71 2.31 2.50 61.85
C LYS A 71 1.28 1.37 61.77
N ASN A 72 0.07 1.68 61.32
CA ASN A 72 -1.03 0.73 61.20
C ASN A 72 -1.23 0.19 59.77
N SER A 73 -0.38 0.57 58.81
CA SER A 73 -0.53 0.20 57.40
C SER A 73 -0.04 -1.22 57.11
N ARG A 74 -0.94 -2.19 57.18
CA ARG A 74 -0.61 -3.58 56.81
C ARG A 74 -0.13 -3.71 55.37
N LEU A 75 -0.68 -2.93 54.45
CA LEU A 75 -0.29 -2.94 53.03
C LEU A 75 1.18 -2.56 52.84
N TRP A 76 1.67 -1.57 53.59
CA TRP A 76 3.08 -1.16 53.53
C TRP A 76 4.03 -2.22 54.11
N TRP A 77 3.69 -2.75 55.29
CA TRP A 77 4.57 -3.67 56.02
C TRP A 77 4.55 -5.11 55.52
N SER A 78 3.42 -5.57 55.00
CA SER A 78 3.21 -6.97 54.61
C SER A 78 2.86 -7.16 53.14
N GLY A 79 2.65 -6.07 52.39
CA GLY A 79 2.11 -6.15 51.04
C GLY A 79 0.65 -6.60 51.00
N PRO A 80 0.10 -6.78 49.78
CA PRO A 80 -1.25 -7.28 49.61
C PRO A 80 -1.34 -8.76 49.99
N THR A 81 -2.48 -9.16 50.55
CA THR A 81 -2.68 -10.51 51.13
C THR A 81 -2.54 -11.64 50.11
N TRP A 82 -2.84 -11.37 48.84
CA TRP A 82 -2.72 -12.35 47.76
C TRP A 82 -1.26 -12.62 47.37
N LEU A 83 -0.31 -11.72 47.68
CA LEU A 83 1.09 -11.91 47.32
C LEU A 83 1.76 -13.00 48.15
N SER A 84 1.26 -13.27 49.36
CA SER A 84 1.71 -14.39 50.20
C SER A 84 1.08 -15.73 49.83
N LEU A 85 0.13 -15.75 48.88
CA LEU A 85 -0.47 -16.97 48.36
C LEU A 85 0.35 -17.55 47.21
N SER A 86 0.03 -18.77 46.78
CA SER A 86 0.64 -19.38 45.60
C SER A 86 0.42 -18.53 44.34
N THR A 87 1.37 -18.55 43.40
CA THR A 87 1.31 -17.78 42.14
C THR A 87 0.05 -18.03 41.31
N GLU A 88 -0.54 -19.22 41.45
CA GLU A 88 -1.82 -19.61 40.84
C GLU A 88 -3.03 -18.81 41.35
N GLN A 89 -2.92 -18.25 42.56
CA GLN A 89 -3.97 -17.46 43.22
C GLN A 89 -3.76 -15.95 43.04
N TRP A 90 -2.72 -15.54 42.32
CA TRP A 90 -2.47 -14.14 42.03
C TRP A 90 -3.49 -13.58 41.04
N PRO A 91 -3.78 -12.27 41.10
CA PRO A 91 -4.72 -11.64 40.18
C PRO A 91 -4.23 -11.77 38.73
N VAL A 92 -5.11 -12.27 37.85
CA VAL A 92 -4.83 -12.37 36.41
C VAL A 92 -4.84 -10.97 35.80
N SER A 93 -3.76 -10.60 35.13
CA SER A 93 -3.68 -9.34 34.38
C SER A 93 -4.41 -9.49 33.04
N ASN A 94 -5.72 -9.28 33.01
CA ASN A 94 -6.47 -9.14 31.76
C ASN A 94 -6.23 -7.74 31.18
N CYS A 95 -5.09 -7.55 30.51
CA CYS A 95 -4.87 -6.35 29.69
C CYS A 95 -5.41 -6.60 28.28
N GLU A 96 -6.72 -6.48 28.11
CA GLU A 96 -7.28 -6.24 26.77
C GLU A 96 -6.90 -4.82 26.37
N HIS A 97 -6.05 -4.68 25.36
CA HIS A 97 -5.53 -3.38 24.94
C HIS A 97 -6.62 -2.59 24.19
N GLU A 98 -7.14 -1.52 24.81
CA GLU A 98 -7.83 -0.47 24.07
C GLU A 98 -6.83 0.28 23.20
N LEU A 99 -6.88 0.05 21.89
CA LEU A 99 -6.18 0.87 20.91
C LEU A 99 -6.98 2.17 20.72
N PRO A 100 -6.33 3.35 20.69
CA PRO A 100 -4.88 3.58 20.65
C PRO A 100 -4.26 3.82 22.05
N VAL A 101 -3.10 3.19 22.28
CA VAL A 101 -2.28 3.44 23.48
C VAL A 101 -1.65 4.84 23.40
N PRO A 102 -1.71 5.64 24.47
CA PRO A 102 -0.99 6.91 24.56
C PRO A 102 0.50 6.79 24.19
N GLU A 103 1.06 7.84 23.60
CA GLU A 103 2.46 7.92 23.13
C GLU A 103 2.89 6.91 22.06
N ALA A 104 1.97 6.11 21.51
CA ALA A 104 2.22 5.38 20.28
C ALA A 104 2.49 6.34 19.11
N LYS A 105 3.44 5.98 18.24
CA LYS A 105 3.69 6.71 17.00
C LYS A 105 2.50 6.52 16.06
N SER A 106 1.93 7.63 15.60
CA SER A 106 0.94 7.61 14.51
C SER A 106 1.62 7.19 13.22
N VAL A 107 1.11 6.14 12.57
CA VAL A 107 1.49 5.79 11.21
C VAL A 107 0.70 6.71 10.27
N ASN A 108 1.30 7.82 9.87
CA ASN A 108 0.68 8.73 8.91
C ASN A 108 0.81 8.14 7.50
N PHE A 109 -0.29 7.62 6.97
CA PHE A 109 -0.37 7.21 5.56
C PHE A 109 -0.57 8.45 4.67
N LEU A 110 0.44 8.79 3.87
CA LEU A 110 0.31 9.84 2.86
C LEU A 110 -0.38 9.24 1.61
N SER A 111 -1.67 9.53 1.43
CA SER A 111 -2.38 9.17 0.20
C SER A 111 -2.22 10.31 -0.81
N THR A 112 -1.29 10.15 -1.76
CA THR A 112 -1.18 11.07 -2.90
C THR A 112 -2.14 10.63 -4.01
N LYS A 113 -2.90 11.59 -4.57
CA LYS A 113 -3.64 11.34 -5.82
C LYS A 113 -2.62 11.04 -6.92
N ALA A 114 -2.89 10.02 -7.73
CA ALA A 114 -2.04 9.69 -8.88
C ALA A 114 -1.89 10.91 -9.80
N ASP A 115 -0.65 11.34 -10.03
CA ASP A 115 -0.33 12.43 -10.96
C ASP A 115 -0.34 11.89 -12.40
N TYR A 116 -1.36 12.30 -13.17
CA TYR A 116 -1.50 11.94 -14.58
C TYR A 116 -0.93 13.01 -15.53
N THR A 117 -0.33 14.09 -15.02
CA THR A 117 0.22 15.18 -15.85
C THR A 117 1.41 14.72 -16.70
N ILE A 118 2.04 13.58 -16.38
CA ILE A 118 3.14 13.02 -17.16
C ILE A 118 2.79 12.83 -18.64
N PHE A 119 1.51 12.56 -18.97
CA PHE A 119 1.08 12.39 -20.35
C PHE A 119 1.02 13.69 -21.16
N GLU A 120 0.91 14.83 -20.49
CA GLU A 120 0.80 16.16 -21.12
C GLU A 120 2.18 16.79 -21.33
N ARG A 121 3.20 16.35 -20.59
CA ARG A 121 4.57 16.90 -20.66
C ARG A 121 5.35 16.45 -21.90
N TYR A 122 4.85 15.48 -22.67
CA TYR A 122 5.58 14.90 -23.79
C TYR A 122 4.72 14.75 -25.04
N SER A 123 5.28 15.15 -26.19
CA SER A 123 4.67 15.03 -27.51
C SER A 123 5.19 13.83 -28.34
N ASN A 124 6.08 13.02 -27.75
CA ASN A 124 6.73 11.87 -28.40
C ASN A 124 6.61 10.62 -27.51
N LEU A 125 5.99 9.57 -28.04
CA LEU A 125 5.75 8.33 -27.32
C LEU A 125 7.05 7.61 -26.92
N ARG A 126 8.04 7.52 -27.81
CA ARG A 126 9.32 6.86 -27.52
C ARG A 126 10.06 7.54 -26.37
N ARG A 127 10.04 8.88 -26.32
CA ARG A 127 10.62 9.64 -25.20
C ARG A 127 9.91 9.33 -23.89
N LEU A 128 8.58 9.36 -23.87
CA LEU A 128 7.78 9.03 -22.69
C LEU A 128 8.03 7.59 -22.22
N GLN A 129 8.03 6.62 -23.14
CA GLN A 129 8.32 5.21 -22.85
C GLN A 129 9.71 5.01 -22.22
N ARG A 130 10.75 5.68 -22.75
CA ARG A 130 12.11 5.58 -22.21
C ARG A 130 12.20 6.13 -20.79
N ILE A 131 11.59 7.30 -20.54
CA ILE A 131 11.58 7.91 -19.21
C ILE A 131 10.91 6.97 -18.20
N VAL A 132 9.74 6.45 -18.54
CA VAL A 132 9.00 5.53 -17.67
C VAL A 132 9.76 4.21 -17.49
N ALA A 133 10.42 3.70 -18.53
CA ALA A 133 11.25 2.50 -18.44
C ALA A 133 12.42 2.69 -17.46
N TYR A 134 13.14 3.81 -17.54
CA TYR A 134 14.21 4.12 -16.59
C TYR A 134 13.66 4.30 -15.17
N SER A 135 12.50 4.94 -15.00
CA SER A 135 11.85 5.04 -13.68
C SER A 135 11.48 3.67 -13.11
N LEU A 136 10.93 2.76 -13.93
CA LEU A 136 10.61 1.40 -13.52
C LEU A 136 11.86 0.60 -13.17
N ARG A 137 12.94 0.71 -13.97
CA ARG A 137 14.24 0.10 -13.65
C ARG A 137 14.79 0.61 -12.32
N PHE A 138 14.74 1.92 -12.09
CA PHE A 138 15.19 2.50 -10.83
C PHE A 138 14.41 1.92 -9.64
N ILE A 139 13.08 1.84 -9.75
CA ILE A 139 12.23 1.24 -8.72
C ILE A 139 12.62 -0.23 -8.49
N ASP A 140 12.84 -1.00 -9.55
CA ASP A 140 13.23 -2.41 -9.45
C ASP A 140 14.60 -2.58 -8.78
N ASN A 141 15.58 -1.77 -9.17
CA ASN A 141 16.92 -1.73 -8.57
C ASN A 141 16.85 -1.44 -7.06
N CYS A 142 16.05 -0.44 -6.66
CA CYS A 142 15.87 -0.11 -5.24
C CYS A 142 15.21 -1.25 -4.44
N ARG A 143 14.30 -2.01 -5.06
CA ARG A 143 13.56 -3.09 -4.39
C ARG A 143 14.36 -4.39 -4.28
N THR A 144 15.06 -4.75 -5.35
CA THR A 144 15.75 -6.03 -5.48
C THR A 144 17.24 -5.95 -5.14
N LYS A 145 17.75 -4.74 -4.85
CA LYS A 145 19.20 -4.43 -4.75
C LYS A 145 19.98 -4.84 -6.01
N ASN A 146 19.30 -4.99 -7.13
CA ASN A 146 19.94 -5.18 -8.43
C ASN A 146 20.49 -3.83 -8.90
N ASN A 147 21.66 -3.86 -9.55
CA ASN A 147 22.30 -2.68 -10.11
C ASN A 147 22.29 -2.79 -11.64
N ARG A 148 21.10 -2.78 -12.24
CA ARG A 148 20.98 -2.74 -13.71
C ARG A 148 21.34 -1.36 -14.22
N HIS A 149 22.24 -1.31 -15.19
CA HIS A 149 22.74 -0.09 -15.83
C HIS A 149 22.78 -0.20 -17.36
N GLY A 150 23.06 0.90 -18.05
CA GLY A 150 23.21 0.92 -19.51
C GLY A 150 21.89 1.13 -20.27
N ASP A 151 21.86 0.66 -21.51
CA ASP A 151 20.73 0.86 -22.42
C ASP A 151 19.48 0.08 -22.01
N LEU A 152 18.32 0.59 -22.43
CA LEU A 152 17.02 -0.04 -22.18
C LEU A 152 16.84 -1.26 -23.09
N THR A 153 16.42 -2.36 -22.49
CA THR A 153 16.03 -3.57 -23.22
C THR A 153 14.66 -3.37 -23.88
N LEU A 154 14.38 -4.19 -24.89
CA LEU A 154 13.05 -4.22 -25.54
C LEU A 154 11.95 -4.59 -24.54
N GLU A 155 12.25 -5.46 -23.57
CA GLU A 155 11.29 -5.87 -22.55
C GLU A 155 10.94 -4.75 -21.58
N GLU A 156 11.90 -3.91 -21.21
CA GLU A 156 11.64 -2.72 -20.39
C GLU A 156 10.81 -1.68 -21.13
N LEU A 157 11.03 -1.51 -22.43
CA LEU A 157 10.21 -0.62 -23.27
C LEU A 157 8.78 -1.16 -23.43
N LYS A 158 8.60 -2.47 -23.61
CA LYS A 158 7.28 -3.11 -23.63
C LYS A 158 6.57 -2.94 -22.28
N SER A 159 7.28 -3.18 -21.19
CA SER A 159 6.76 -3.04 -19.81
C SER A 159 6.37 -1.60 -19.50
N SER A 160 7.15 -0.62 -19.96
CA SER A 160 6.83 0.80 -19.75
C SER A 160 5.59 1.23 -20.53
N LEU A 161 5.42 0.75 -21.77
CA LEU A 161 4.20 0.98 -22.53
C LEU A 161 2.98 0.34 -21.85
N VAL A 162 3.10 -0.90 -21.37
CA VAL A 162 2.03 -1.57 -20.61
C VAL A 162 1.68 -0.79 -19.34
N CYS A 163 2.67 -0.28 -18.61
CA CYS A 163 2.47 0.56 -17.43
C CYS A 163 1.66 1.82 -17.79
N LEU A 164 2.07 2.53 -18.85
CA LEU A 164 1.38 3.74 -19.31
C LEU A 164 -0.06 3.46 -19.74
N ILE A 165 -0.30 2.35 -20.44
CA ILE A 165 -1.65 1.91 -20.84
C ILE A 165 -2.50 1.66 -19.59
N LYS A 166 -1.99 0.92 -18.60
CA LYS A 166 -2.72 0.66 -17.35
C LYS A 166 -3.06 1.95 -16.61
N LEU A 167 -2.14 2.92 -16.58
CA LEU A 167 -2.40 4.23 -15.97
C LEU A 167 -3.51 4.98 -16.71
N ALA A 168 -3.44 5.08 -18.04
CA ALA A 168 -4.47 5.73 -18.84
C ALA A 168 -5.84 5.04 -18.71
N GLN A 169 -5.87 3.71 -18.71
CA GLN A 169 -7.09 2.93 -18.50
C GLN A 169 -7.67 3.14 -17.10
N ARG A 170 -6.84 3.16 -16.04
CA ARG A 170 -7.32 3.43 -14.68
C ARG A 170 -7.87 4.84 -14.51
N GLN A 171 -7.27 5.82 -15.17
CA GLN A 171 -7.70 7.21 -15.11
C GLN A 171 -9.12 7.39 -15.69
N ILE A 172 -9.43 6.72 -16.80
CA ILE A 172 -10.70 6.92 -17.52
C ILE A 172 -11.73 5.82 -17.22
N PHE A 173 -11.30 4.56 -17.11
CA PHE A 173 -12.14 3.37 -16.92
C PHE A 173 -11.99 2.75 -15.52
N GLY A 174 -11.58 3.53 -14.52
CA GLY A 174 -11.35 3.01 -13.17
C GLY A 174 -12.58 2.31 -12.57
N LYS A 175 -13.80 2.80 -12.87
CA LYS A 175 -15.06 2.20 -12.42
C LYS A 175 -15.31 0.85 -13.08
N GLU A 176 -15.12 0.77 -14.39
CA GLU A 176 -15.31 -0.43 -15.19
C GLU A 176 -14.27 -1.51 -14.82
N ILE A 177 -13.02 -1.12 -14.63
CA ILE A 177 -11.94 -2.02 -14.19
C ILE A 177 -12.25 -2.60 -12.81
N ASN A 178 -12.72 -1.77 -11.86
CA ASN A 178 -13.09 -2.24 -10.53
C ASN A 178 -14.31 -3.17 -10.57
N SER A 179 -15.30 -2.87 -11.42
CA SER A 179 -16.47 -3.73 -11.61
C SER A 179 -16.05 -5.10 -12.14
N LEU A 180 -15.19 -5.14 -13.17
CA LEU A 180 -14.68 -6.39 -13.75
C LEU A 180 -13.86 -7.21 -12.75
N LYS A 181 -13.02 -6.56 -11.94
CA LYS A 181 -12.28 -7.25 -10.86
C LYS A 181 -13.21 -7.91 -9.85
N ASN A 182 -14.33 -7.27 -9.55
CA ASN A 182 -15.34 -7.79 -8.62
C ASN A 182 -16.34 -8.75 -9.29
N LYS A 183 -16.08 -9.19 -10.53
CA LYS A 183 -16.99 -10.03 -11.34
C LYS A 183 -18.39 -9.43 -11.51
N GLN A 184 -18.49 -8.10 -11.45
CA GLN A 184 -19.72 -7.35 -11.69
C GLN A 184 -19.82 -6.95 -13.17
N ASP A 185 -21.04 -6.86 -13.66
CA ASP A 185 -21.30 -6.58 -15.07
C ASP A 185 -21.12 -5.09 -15.39
N VAL A 186 -20.52 -4.77 -16.54
CA VAL A 186 -20.18 -3.41 -16.98
C VAL A 186 -21.32 -2.76 -17.77
N ARG A 187 -22.58 -3.17 -17.48
CA ARG A 187 -23.80 -2.92 -18.30
C ARG A 187 -24.09 -1.46 -18.62
N ASN A 188 -23.62 -0.53 -17.80
CA ASN A 188 -23.91 0.91 -17.94
C ASN A 188 -22.77 1.70 -18.58
N SER A 189 -21.71 1.04 -19.06
CA SER A 189 -20.56 1.71 -19.66
C SER A 189 -20.67 1.84 -21.18
N LYS A 190 -19.97 2.83 -21.74
CA LYS A 190 -19.76 2.97 -23.20
C LYS A 190 -19.00 1.79 -23.81
N LEU A 191 -18.44 0.91 -22.98
CA LEU A 191 -17.65 -0.24 -23.39
C LEU A 191 -18.48 -1.52 -23.57
N LYS A 192 -19.77 -1.55 -23.17
CA LYS A 192 -20.61 -2.77 -23.24
C LYS A 192 -20.58 -3.46 -24.61
N SER A 193 -20.61 -2.69 -25.69
CA SER A 193 -20.61 -3.22 -27.06
C SER A 193 -19.31 -3.93 -27.46
N LEU A 194 -18.24 -3.74 -26.68
CA LEU A 194 -16.92 -4.34 -26.90
C LEU A 194 -16.69 -5.61 -26.08
N ASP A 195 -17.67 -6.04 -25.28
CA ASP A 195 -17.55 -7.21 -24.39
C ASP A 195 -16.23 -7.18 -23.57
N PRO A 196 -16.01 -6.13 -22.76
CA PRO A 196 -14.69 -5.83 -22.21
C PRO A 196 -14.32 -6.82 -21.12
N PHE A 197 -13.05 -7.27 -21.12
CA PHE A 197 -12.51 -8.14 -20.06
C PHE A 197 -11.11 -7.68 -19.66
N LEU A 198 -10.65 -8.15 -18.49
CA LEU A 198 -9.28 -7.95 -18.02
C LEU A 198 -8.44 -9.17 -18.36
N ASP A 199 -7.28 -8.96 -19.00
CA ASP A 199 -6.31 -10.02 -19.21
C ASP A 199 -5.55 -10.40 -17.92
N GLU A 200 -4.68 -11.40 -18.01
CA GLU A 200 -3.83 -11.87 -16.89
C GLU A 200 -2.93 -10.75 -16.32
N ASN A 201 -2.59 -9.77 -17.15
CA ASN A 201 -1.82 -8.61 -16.74
C ASN A 201 -2.69 -7.50 -16.15
N GLY A 202 -4.02 -7.65 -16.10
CA GLY A 202 -4.97 -6.63 -15.65
C GLY A 202 -5.13 -5.46 -16.62
N ILE A 203 -4.91 -5.68 -17.92
CA ILE A 203 -5.17 -4.73 -19.01
C ILE A 203 -6.58 -4.95 -19.54
N LEU A 204 -7.32 -3.86 -19.76
CA LEU A 204 -8.66 -3.90 -20.33
C LEU A 204 -8.61 -4.14 -21.85
N ARG A 205 -9.25 -5.20 -22.34
CA ARG A 205 -9.25 -5.65 -23.73
C ARG A 205 -10.65 -5.87 -24.28
N VAL A 206 -10.76 -5.89 -25.61
CA VAL A 206 -11.99 -6.20 -26.36
C VAL A 206 -12.22 -7.71 -26.39
N GLY A 207 -13.43 -8.16 -26.05
CA GLY A 207 -13.87 -9.55 -26.11
C GLY A 207 -14.78 -9.86 -27.31
N GLY A 208 -15.51 -10.97 -27.19
CA GLY A 208 -16.57 -11.34 -28.13
C GLY A 208 -16.11 -11.91 -29.47
N ARG A 209 -16.43 -11.19 -30.56
CA ARG A 209 -16.68 -11.74 -31.92
C ARG A 209 -15.54 -12.55 -32.55
N LEU A 210 -14.29 -12.29 -32.17
CA LEU A 210 -13.12 -12.94 -32.75
C LEU A 210 -12.59 -14.11 -31.90
N LYS A 211 -13.26 -14.47 -30.79
CA LYS A 211 -12.76 -15.48 -29.83
C LYS A 211 -12.29 -16.80 -30.48
N ASN A 212 -13.00 -17.24 -31.52
CA ASN A 212 -12.72 -18.50 -32.22
C ASN A 212 -11.86 -18.34 -33.49
N ALA A 213 -11.41 -17.13 -33.83
CA ALA A 213 -10.57 -16.90 -35.00
C ALA A 213 -9.15 -17.45 -34.79
N ASN A 214 -8.55 -18.01 -35.84
CA ASN A 214 -7.16 -18.47 -35.84
C ASN A 214 -6.19 -17.32 -36.16
N ILE A 215 -6.12 -16.37 -35.23
CA ILE A 215 -5.28 -15.16 -35.31
C ILE A 215 -4.61 -14.90 -33.95
N ASP A 216 -3.59 -14.05 -33.95
CA ASP A 216 -2.83 -13.70 -32.76
C ASP A 216 -3.73 -13.15 -31.64
N PHE A 217 -3.36 -13.44 -30.39
CA PHE A 217 -4.13 -13.02 -29.21
C PHE A 217 -4.38 -11.52 -29.17
N SER A 218 -3.38 -10.69 -29.50
CA SER A 218 -3.53 -9.24 -29.54
C SER A 218 -4.48 -8.75 -30.62
N GLN A 219 -4.55 -9.46 -31.76
CA GLN A 219 -5.50 -9.15 -32.83
C GLN A 219 -6.92 -9.60 -32.49
N LYS A 220 -7.02 -10.74 -31.80
CA LYS A 220 -8.27 -11.29 -31.28
C LYS A 220 -8.86 -10.42 -30.18
N HIS A 221 -8.00 -9.93 -29.29
CA HIS A 221 -8.33 -9.18 -28.09
C HIS A 221 -7.50 -7.90 -28.00
N PRO A 222 -7.75 -6.91 -28.88
CA PRO A 222 -7.00 -5.66 -28.89
C PRO A 222 -7.22 -4.88 -27.59
N ILE A 223 -6.19 -4.15 -27.19
CA ILE A 223 -6.17 -3.37 -25.95
C ILE A 223 -7.08 -2.14 -26.10
N ILE A 224 -8.05 -1.96 -25.21
CA ILE A 224 -8.95 -0.81 -25.26
C ILE A 224 -8.18 0.46 -24.88
N LEU A 225 -8.06 1.41 -25.80
CA LEU A 225 -7.41 2.70 -25.53
C LEU A 225 -8.46 3.80 -25.29
N PRO A 226 -8.42 4.51 -24.15
CA PRO A 226 -9.34 5.61 -23.87
C PRO A 226 -9.09 6.80 -24.80
N GLN A 227 -10.04 7.74 -24.83
CA GLN A 227 -9.79 9.06 -25.42
C GLN A 227 -8.86 9.84 -24.49
N HIS A 228 -7.56 9.80 -24.78
CA HIS A 228 -6.50 10.21 -23.85
C HIS A 228 -5.22 10.62 -24.61
N GLN A 229 -4.35 11.45 -24.00
CA GLN A 229 -3.12 11.91 -24.66
C GLN A 229 -2.18 10.77 -25.06
N LEU A 230 -2.06 9.73 -24.23
CA LEU A 230 -1.30 8.51 -24.59
C LEU A 230 -1.81 7.89 -25.89
N THR A 231 -3.13 7.82 -26.08
CA THR A 231 -3.74 7.26 -27.28
C THR A 231 -3.38 8.09 -28.51
N ASN A 232 -3.37 9.41 -28.38
CA ASN A 232 -2.92 10.32 -29.45
C ASN A 232 -1.45 10.06 -29.83
N LEU A 233 -0.59 9.88 -28.83
CA LEU A 233 0.82 9.58 -29.03
C LEU A 233 1.03 8.22 -29.72
N ILE A 234 0.25 7.20 -29.36
CA ILE A 234 0.27 5.86 -30.00
C ILE A 234 -0.15 5.97 -31.46
N ILE A 235 -1.29 6.64 -31.73
CA ILE A 235 -1.79 6.82 -33.10
C ILE A 235 -0.76 7.58 -33.95
N LYS A 236 -0.16 8.65 -33.41
CA LYS A 236 0.88 9.43 -34.09
C LYS A 236 2.12 8.60 -34.40
N GLN A 237 2.58 7.76 -33.46
CA GLN A 237 3.72 6.88 -33.72
C GLN A 237 3.40 5.87 -34.83
N LYS A 238 2.25 5.19 -34.77
CA LYS A 238 1.86 4.22 -35.81
C LYS A 238 1.70 4.89 -37.18
N HIS A 239 1.17 6.12 -37.23
CA HIS A 239 1.08 6.88 -38.48
C HIS A 239 2.47 7.16 -39.08
N LEU A 240 3.43 7.61 -38.27
CA LEU A 240 4.81 7.85 -38.72
C LEU A 240 5.50 6.57 -39.20
N GLU A 241 5.19 5.42 -38.60
CA GLU A 241 5.75 4.11 -38.96
C GLU A 241 5.16 3.54 -40.28
N CYS A 242 3.95 3.97 -40.67
CA CYS A 242 3.21 3.40 -41.81
C CYS A 242 3.22 4.28 -43.08
N LEU A 243 3.93 5.42 -43.10
CA LEU A 243 3.98 6.39 -44.22
C LEU A 243 2.55 6.84 -44.65
N PRO A 244 2.23 7.42 -45.85
CA PRO A 244 0.90 8.02 -46.11
C PRO A 244 -0.19 6.94 -46.35
N ALA A 245 -0.40 6.09 -45.35
CA ALA A 245 -1.52 5.20 -45.25
C ALA A 245 -2.78 6.02 -44.98
N GLY A 246 -3.79 5.85 -45.83
CA GLY A 246 -5.11 6.45 -45.62
C GLY A 246 -5.73 6.04 -44.27
N VAL A 247 -6.72 6.80 -43.82
CA VAL A 247 -7.38 6.65 -42.51
C VAL A 247 -7.81 5.20 -42.21
N GLN A 248 -8.34 4.48 -43.22
CA GLN A 248 -8.83 3.11 -43.05
C GLN A 248 -7.69 2.11 -42.86
N THR A 249 -6.61 2.26 -43.63
CA THR A 249 -5.41 1.42 -43.52
C THR A 249 -4.76 1.58 -42.16
N LEU A 250 -4.56 2.84 -41.72
CA LEU A 250 -4.01 3.12 -40.39
C LEU A 250 -4.91 2.55 -39.28
N LEU A 251 -6.24 2.68 -39.41
CA LEU A 251 -7.18 2.11 -38.46
C LEU A 251 -7.08 0.57 -38.39
N GLY A 252 -6.91 -0.09 -39.55
CA GLY A 252 -6.70 -1.54 -39.63
C GLY A 252 -5.43 -1.96 -38.90
N ILE A 253 -4.31 -1.28 -39.15
CA ILE A 253 -3.01 -1.55 -38.50
C ILE A 253 -3.11 -1.35 -36.98
N ILE A 254 -3.71 -0.24 -36.52
CA ILE A 254 -3.87 0.02 -35.09
C ILE A 254 -4.71 -1.09 -34.44
N ARG A 255 -5.80 -1.53 -35.11
CA ARG A 255 -6.72 -2.57 -34.59
C ARG A 255 -6.12 -3.97 -34.47
N GLN A 256 -4.94 -4.21 -35.01
CA GLN A 256 -4.21 -5.45 -34.76
C GLN A 256 -3.70 -5.57 -33.32
N GLU A 257 -3.56 -4.45 -32.61
CA GLU A 257 -2.97 -4.42 -31.26
C GLU A 257 -3.82 -3.59 -30.28
N PHE A 258 -4.43 -2.52 -30.76
CA PHE A 258 -5.13 -1.52 -29.96
C PHE A 258 -6.52 -1.22 -30.52
N TRP A 259 -7.47 -0.97 -29.63
CA TRP A 259 -8.81 -0.50 -29.95
C TRP A 259 -9.05 0.89 -29.35
N PRO A 260 -8.63 1.98 -30.03
CA PRO A 260 -8.94 3.32 -29.58
C PRO A 260 -10.44 3.62 -29.70
N ILE A 261 -11.02 4.13 -28.62
CA ILE A 261 -12.40 4.62 -28.67
C ILE A 261 -12.46 5.80 -29.63
N ASN A 262 -13.44 5.76 -30.55
CA ASN A 262 -13.63 6.78 -31.57
C ASN A 262 -12.42 6.97 -32.52
N ALA A 263 -11.60 5.91 -32.72
CA ALA A 263 -10.36 5.96 -33.49
C ALA A 263 -10.46 6.67 -34.85
N LYS A 264 -11.50 6.38 -35.64
CA LYS A 264 -11.70 6.97 -36.98
C LYS A 264 -11.77 8.50 -36.93
N ASN A 265 -12.51 9.06 -35.96
CA ASN A 265 -12.64 10.51 -35.80
C ASN A 265 -11.35 11.13 -35.24
N THR A 266 -10.67 10.45 -34.32
CA THR A 266 -9.37 10.88 -33.79
C THR A 266 -8.32 10.96 -34.90
N ILE A 267 -8.22 9.94 -35.75
CA ILE A 267 -7.28 9.91 -36.89
C ILE A 267 -7.60 11.04 -37.88
N LYS A 268 -8.88 11.22 -38.25
CA LYS A 268 -9.30 12.31 -39.14
C LYS A 268 -8.93 13.69 -38.57
N LYS A 269 -9.22 13.92 -37.29
CA LYS A 269 -8.92 15.19 -36.63
C LYS A 269 -7.41 15.50 -36.63
N MET A 270 -6.56 14.49 -36.47
CA MET A 270 -5.12 14.67 -36.41
C MET A 270 -4.48 14.91 -37.78
N PHE A 271 -4.90 14.17 -38.81
CA PHE A 271 -4.14 14.10 -40.07
C PHE A 271 -4.90 14.55 -41.32
N VAL A 272 -6.21 14.81 -41.25
CA VAL A 272 -6.98 15.26 -42.42
C VAL A 272 -7.24 16.77 -42.41
N ILE A 273 -7.18 17.43 -41.24
CA ILE A 273 -7.44 18.88 -41.11
C ILE A 273 -6.18 19.73 -41.35
N HIS A 274 -5.00 19.13 -41.53
CA HIS A 274 -3.72 19.84 -41.71
C HIS A 274 -3.07 19.54 -43.07
N SER A 275 -3.86 19.14 -44.07
CA SER A 275 -3.37 18.78 -45.40
C SER A 275 -3.92 19.65 -46.53
N ASP A 276 -4.43 20.84 -46.20
CA ASP A 276 -4.83 21.89 -47.15
C ASP A 276 -3.93 23.12 -47.00
#